data_AF-A0A6N7X6E6-F1
#
_entry.id   AF-A0A6N7X6E6-F1
#
_cell.length_a   1.000
_cell.length_b   1.000
_cell.length_c   1.000
_cell.angle_alpha   90.00
_cell.angle_beta   90.00
_cell.angle_gamma   90.00
#
_symmetry.space_group_name_H-M   'P 1'
#
loop_
_entity.id
_entity.type
_entity.pdbx_description
1 polymer ?
#
loop_
_entity_poly.entity_id
_entity_poly.type
_entity_poly.pdbx_seq_one_letter_code
_entity_poly.pdbx_strand_id
1 'polypeptide(L)'
;MRKVERRATICLLLAAVLFLGTGVFVWRFVTQGKTWASFSGNLQIYVDGNLNRGTIYDRHGTQLLKCDKDGTHYSDDSELRKATVHTVGDPAGNVATGAINMWSGDLIGYDLLNGTYDTSAEGKEITLTIDAEANRTAYERLSGKTGTVGVYNYKTGEILCMVSTPAFDPELDQSGNDSGDSIYFNNFLQGAMTPGSTFKLVTAASALESGVDVDSFRFTCDGKNRYNKDDITCTSAHGTVNFRQALAVSCNGAFGKLAREVGAANLSTTTQKVGLTKSVDVDGIKTQAGSFTFPEDNEVNLSWAGIGQYDDQVNPCAMMVYMGAIANGGEPVQPKLMKSSSFLSAGKSGKSLGEYISSETADELRSMMKNNVKVTYGESNFYGLDLYAKSGTAETGSGEDGWFVGFIDNEDYPLAFVVWIKNGGTGYASAGPVAKDVLNRIISNNDSE
;
A
#
# COMPACT_ATOMS: atom_id res chain seq x y z
N MET A 1 62.72 21.55 25.82
CA MET A 1 61.46 20.88 26.23
C MET A 1 60.26 21.34 25.39
N ARG A 2 59.89 22.64 25.33
CA ARG A 2 58.71 23.14 24.57
C ARG A 2 58.62 22.74 23.08
N LYS A 3 59.76 22.60 22.36
CA LYS A 3 59.78 22.13 20.96
C LYS A 3 59.40 20.65 20.81
N VAL A 4 59.72 19.82 21.79
CA VAL A 4 59.42 18.38 21.78
C VAL A 4 57.95 18.17 22.12
N GLU A 5 57.45 18.88 23.14
CA GLU A 5 56.04 18.89 23.54
C GLU A 5 55.13 19.31 22.38
N ARG A 6 55.44 20.43 21.70
CA ARG A 6 54.68 20.89 20.53
C ARG A 6 54.66 19.87 19.39
N ARG A 7 55.79 19.17 19.14
CA ARG A 7 55.84 18.10 18.12
C ARG A 7 54.98 16.90 18.52
N ALA A 8 55.02 16.50 19.80
CA ALA A 8 54.18 15.43 20.33
C ALA A 8 52.69 15.77 20.23
N THR A 9 52.28 17.00 20.55
CA THR A 9 50.89 17.46 20.38
C THR A 9 50.45 17.41 18.93
N ILE A 10 51.30 17.82 17.97
CA ILE A 10 50.97 17.72 16.53
C ILE A 10 50.79 16.26 16.11
N CYS A 11 51.68 15.35 16.54
CA CYS A 11 51.55 13.93 16.25
C CYS A 11 50.26 13.33 16.85
N LEU A 12 49.89 13.71 18.08
CA LEU A 12 48.64 13.29 18.71
C LEU A 12 47.41 13.83 17.97
N LEU A 13 47.45 15.08 17.50
CA LEU A 13 46.39 15.66 16.68
C LEU A 13 46.24 14.93 15.34
N LEU A 14 47.35 14.63 14.65
CA LEU A 14 47.32 13.86 13.41
C LEU A 14 46.79 12.44 13.63
N ALA A 15 47.18 11.78 14.72
CA ALA A 15 46.64 10.48 15.10
C ALA A 15 45.13 10.56 15.38
N ALA A 16 44.67 11.59 16.11
CA ALA A 16 43.25 11.79 16.37
C ALA A 16 42.45 12.02 15.08
N VAL A 17 42.97 12.82 14.14
CA VAL A 17 42.35 13.02 12.82
C VAL A 17 42.28 11.71 12.03
N LEU A 18 43.33 10.90 12.06
CA LEU A 18 43.33 9.59 11.43
C LEU A 18 42.25 8.67 12.05
N PHE A 19 42.18 8.57 13.38
CA PHE A 19 41.17 7.74 14.05
C PHE A 19 39.75 8.20 13.75
N LEU A 20 39.50 9.52 13.75
CA LEU A 20 38.21 10.08 13.36
C LEU A 20 37.88 9.75 11.89
N GLY A 21 38.86 9.92 10.99
CA GLY A 21 38.72 9.59 9.58
C GLY A 21 38.41 8.10 9.35
N THR A 22 39.13 7.20 10.03
CA THR A 22 38.86 5.76 10.01
C THR A 22 37.49 5.44 10.58
N GLY A 23 37.08 6.09 11.68
CA GLY A 23 35.74 5.92 12.24
C GLY A 23 34.63 6.31 11.25
N VAL A 24 34.79 7.46 10.58
CA VAL A 24 33.86 7.90 9.52
C VAL A 24 33.86 6.94 8.34
N PHE A 25 35.04 6.46 7.92
CA PHE A 25 35.16 5.47 6.85
C PHE A 25 34.45 4.17 7.20
N VAL A 26 34.70 3.59 8.37
CA VAL A 26 34.05 2.35 8.84
C VAL A 26 32.55 2.54 8.92
N TRP A 27 32.08 3.67 9.49
CA TRP A 27 30.66 3.96 9.54
C TRP A 27 30.04 4.04 8.15
N ARG A 28 30.67 4.74 7.19
CA ARG A 28 30.21 4.80 5.80
C ARG A 28 30.27 3.43 5.11
N PHE A 29 31.33 2.66 5.32
CA PHE A 29 31.46 1.32 4.75
C PHE A 29 30.34 0.40 5.22
N VAL A 30 30.05 0.40 6.53
CA VAL A 30 28.98 -0.41 7.13
C VAL A 30 27.59 0.05 6.68
N THR A 31 27.37 1.36 6.49
CA THR A 31 26.04 1.90 6.17
C THR A 31 25.76 2.06 4.67
N GLN A 32 26.80 2.20 3.84
CA GLN A 32 26.70 2.51 2.41
C GLN A 32 27.41 1.51 1.50
N GLY A 33 28.16 0.55 2.04
CA GLY A 33 28.94 -0.40 1.24
C GLY A 33 28.09 -1.19 0.24
N LYS A 34 26.87 -1.58 0.63
CA LYS A 34 25.89 -2.23 -0.25
C LYS A 34 25.55 -1.35 -1.46
N THR A 35 25.23 -0.08 -1.22
CA THR A 35 24.90 0.89 -2.28
C THR A 35 26.08 1.17 -3.20
N TRP A 36 27.31 1.22 -2.66
CA TRP A 36 28.50 1.39 -3.49
C TRP A 36 28.76 0.16 -4.36
N ALA A 37 28.54 -1.04 -3.81
CA ALA A 37 28.71 -2.29 -4.55
C ALA A 37 27.66 -2.47 -5.66
N SER A 38 26.43 -2.03 -5.43
CA SER A 38 25.32 -2.09 -6.40
C SER A 38 25.24 -0.85 -7.31
N PHE A 39 26.27 0.01 -7.31
CA PHE A 39 26.31 1.14 -8.22
C PHE A 39 26.43 0.68 -9.67
N SER A 40 25.63 1.25 -10.58
CA SER A 40 25.57 0.85 -12.00
C SER A 40 26.91 0.96 -12.76
N GLY A 41 27.85 1.78 -12.26
CA GLY A 41 29.22 1.84 -12.79
C GLY A 41 30.11 0.66 -12.40
N ASN A 42 29.64 -0.28 -11.58
CA ASN A 42 30.39 -1.47 -11.21
C ASN A 42 30.37 -2.50 -12.34
N LEU A 43 31.39 -2.46 -13.21
CA LEU A 43 31.51 -3.32 -14.40
C LEU A 43 31.69 -4.83 -14.08
N GLN A 44 31.90 -5.21 -12.82
CA GLN A 44 31.90 -6.62 -12.42
C GLN A 44 30.48 -7.18 -12.23
N ILE A 45 29.53 -6.27 -11.99
CA ILE A 45 28.14 -6.55 -11.64
C ILE A 45 27.20 -6.12 -12.77
N TYR A 46 27.55 -5.07 -13.50
CA TYR A 46 26.78 -4.54 -14.60
C TYR A 46 27.48 -4.80 -15.94
N VAL A 47 26.77 -5.44 -16.87
CA VAL A 47 27.21 -5.67 -18.26
C VAL A 47 26.19 -4.98 -19.16
N ASP A 48 26.66 -4.05 -19.99
CA ASP A 48 25.82 -3.21 -20.85
C ASP A 48 24.67 -2.50 -20.11
N GLY A 49 24.93 -2.11 -18.86
CA GLY A 49 23.96 -1.43 -17.99
C GLY A 49 22.99 -2.37 -17.26
N ASN A 50 23.00 -3.67 -17.54
CA ASN A 50 22.15 -4.67 -16.90
C ASN A 50 22.87 -5.36 -15.75
N LEU A 51 22.13 -5.68 -14.69
CA LEU A 51 22.61 -6.55 -13.62
C LEU A 51 22.97 -7.92 -14.21
N ASN A 52 24.11 -8.49 -13.81
CA ASN A 52 24.63 -9.73 -14.40
C ASN A 52 24.45 -10.99 -13.56
N ARG A 53 23.67 -10.91 -12.47
CA ARG A 53 23.45 -12.01 -11.51
C ARG A 53 22.24 -11.75 -10.61
N GLY A 54 21.69 -12.81 -10.03
CA GLY A 54 20.57 -12.77 -9.09
C GLY A 54 19.25 -13.20 -9.75
N THR A 55 18.32 -13.71 -8.93
CA THR A 55 17.03 -14.18 -9.42
C THR A 55 15.92 -13.80 -8.44
N ILE A 56 14.76 -13.42 -8.97
CA ILE A 56 13.56 -13.03 -8.23
C ILE A 56 12.49 -14.09 -8.47
N TYR A 57 12.00 -14.67 -7.39
CA TYR A 57 10.90 -15.63 -7.38
C TYR A 57 9.67 -15.04 -6.70
N ASP A 58 8.50 -15.53 -7.06
CA ASP A 58 7.29 -15.35 -6.26
C ASP A 58 7.28 -16.30 -5.04
N ARG A 59 6.27 -16.20 -4.19
CA ARG A 59 6.19 -16.99 -2.95
C ARG A 59 6.14 -18.52 -3.16
N HIS A 60 5.74 -18.96 -4.35
CA HIS A 60 5.53 -20.35 -4.77
C HIS A 60 6.70 -20.89 -5.63
N GLY A 61 7.76 -20.09 -5.82
CA GLY A 61 8.94 -20.50 -6.58
C GLY A 61 8.82 -20.25 -8.09
N THR A 62 7.83 -19.50 -8.55
CA THR A 62 7.72 -19.04 -9.93
C THR A 62 8.80 -18.01 -10.21
N GLN A 63 9.68 -18.26 -11.19
CA GLN A 63 10.70 -17.29 -11.59
C GLN A 63 10.04 -16.07 -12.26
N LEU A 64 10.21 -14.90 -11.66
CA LEU A 64 9.69 -13.63 -12.19
C LEU A 64 10.73 -12.89 -13.03
N LEU A 65 11.99 -12.93 -12.59
CA LEU A 65 13.13 -12.29 -13.25
C LEU A 65 14.43 -12.99 -12.88
N LYS A 66 15.30 -13.20 -13.86
CA LYS A 66 16.67 -13.69 -13.67
C LYS A 66 17.64 -12.75 -14.38
N CYS A 67 18.71 -12.39 -13.70
CA CYS A 67 19.82 -11.64 -14.27
C CYS A 67 21.03 -12.55 -14.42
N ASP A 68 21.67 -12.53 -15.58
CA ASP A 68 22.94 -13.19 -15.83
C ASP A 68 23.81 -12.36 -16.81
N LYS A 69 24.94 -12.91 -17.25
CA LYS A 69 25.87 -12.22 -18.15
C LYS A 69 25.28 -11.91 -19.53
N ASP A 70 24.25 -12.64 -19.93
CA ASP A 70 23.60 -12.48 -21.23
C ASP A 70 22.44 -11.48 -21.16
N GLY A 71 22.02 -11.08 -19.95
CA GLY A 71 21.08 -9.99 -19.73
C GLY A 71 20.06 -10.28 -18.64
N THR A 72 18.88 -9.68 -18.79
CA THR A 72 17.73 -9.88 -17.89
C THR A 72 16.69 -10.72 -18.62
N HIS A 73 16.28 -11.83 -17.99
CA HIS A 73 15.32 -12.79 -18.50
C HIS A 73 14.10 -12.80 -17.61
N TYR A 74 12.93 -12.48 -18.16
CA TYR A 74 11.67 -12.52 -17.43
C TYR A 74 11.00 -13.89 -17.58
N SER A 75 9.83 -14.06 -16.95
CA SER A 75 8.94 -15.19 -17.27
C SER A 75 8.57 -15.19 -18.76
N ASP A 76 8.48 -16.36 -19.39
CA ASP A 76 8.04 -16.53 -20.79
C ASP A 76 6.59 -16.08 -21.04
N ASP A 77 5.82 -15.81 -19.98
CA ASP A 77 4.43 -15.37 -20.03
C ASP A 77 4.31 -13.83 -19.98
N SER A 78 3.93 -13.24 -21.12
CA SER A 78 3.71 -11.79 -21.27
C SER A 78 2.66 -11.21 -20.31
N GLU A 79 1.59 -11.94 -20.00
CA GLU A 79 0.56 -11.46 -19.07
C GLU A 79 1.10 -11.44 -17.63
N LEU A 80 1.86 -12.48 -17.25
CA LEU A 80 2.51 -12.49 -15.94
C LEU A 80 3.54 -11.37 -15.79
N ARG A 81 4.31 -11.10 -16.84
CA ARG A 81 5.26 -9.96 -16.84
C ARG A 81 4.54 -8.65 -16.61
N LYS A 82 3.47 -8.36 -17.37
CA LYS A 82 2.66 -7.15 -17.19
C LYS A 82 2.03 -7.08 -15.80
N ALA A 83 1.54 -8.20 -15.29
CA ALA A 83 0.91 -8.27 -13.98
C ALA A 83 1.89 -7.99 -12.83
N THR A 84 3.19 -8.23 -13.03
CA THR A 84 4.22 -8.12 -11.98
C THR A 84 5.25 -7.03 -12.21
N VAL A 85 5.21 -6.31 -13.34
CA VAL A 85 6.25 -5.35 -13.75
C VAL A 85 6.49 -4.23 -12.72
N HIS A 86 5.45 -3.71 -12.06
CA HIS A 86 5.63 -2.68 -11.03
C HIS A 86 6.18 -3.22 -9.70
N THR A 87 6.14 -4.53 -9.51
CA THR A 87 6.74 -5.22 -8.36
C THR A 87 8.18 -5.63 -8.66
N VAL A 88 8.42 -6.21 -9.84
CA VAL A 88 9.72 -6.76 -10.26
C VAL A 88 10.66 -5.65 -10.74
N GLY A 89 10.13 -4.70 -11.51
CA GLY A 89 10.86 -3.60 -12.13
C GLY A 89 11.41 -3.92 -13.52
N ASP A 90 12.15 -2.96 -14.06
CA ASP A 90 12.86 -3.04 -15.33
C ASP A 90 14.35 -2.69 -15.17
N PRO A 91 15.25 -3.25 -16.00
CA PRO A 91 16.69 -3.03 -15.88
C PRO A 91 17.11 -1.59 -16.20
N ALA A 92 16.29 -0.83 -16.95
CA ALA A 92 16.56 0.59 -17.22
C ALA A 92 16.20 1.50 -16.03
N GLY A 93 15.59 0.97 -14.97
CA GLY A 93 15.28 1.71 -13.76
C GLY A 93 14.07 2.63 -13.87
N ASN A 94 13.21 2.46 -14.88
CA ASN A 94 12.05 3.32 -15.08
C ASN A 94 11.00 3.10 -13.96
N VAL A 95 10.78 1.85 -13.57
CA VAL A 95 10.01 1.44 -12.39
C VAL A 95 10.93 1.54 -11.17
N ALA A 96 11.08 2.75 -10.65
CA ALA A 96 11.99 3.04 -9.53
C ALA A 96 11.72 2.22 -8.26
N THR A 97 10.47 1.80 -8.04
CA THR A 97 10.05 0.97 -6.89
C THR A 97 10.21 -0.53 -7.11
N GLY A 98 10.64 -0.95 -8.31
CA GLY A 98 10.79 -2.36 -8.66
C GLY A 98 11.89 -3.05 -7.88
N ALA A 99 11.68 -4.33 -7.59
CA ALA A 99 12.57 -5.20 -6.84
C ALA A 99 14.02 -5.19 -7.34
N ILE A 100 14.21 -5.25 -8.67
CA ILE A 100 15.54 -5.22 -9.29
C ILE A 100 16.33 -3.94 -8.92
N ASN A 101 15.63 -2.82 -8.73
CA ASN A 101 16.23 -1.53 -8.40
C ASN A 101 16.43 -1.41 -6.88
N MET A 102 15.37 -1.66 -6.11
CA MET A 102 15.35 -1.48 -4.66
C MET A 102 16.25 -2.46 -3.91
N TRP A 103 16.36 -3.69 -4.41
CA TRP A 103 17.11 -4.79 -3.77
C TRP A 103 18.27 -5.30 -4.64
N SER A 104 18.76 -4.50 -5.59
CA SER A 104 19.96 -4.80 -6.39
C SER A 104 21.14 -5.28 -5.55
N GLY A 105 21.41 -4.62 -4.41
CA GLY A 105 22.47 -5.03 -3.49
C GLY A 105 22.27 -6.43 -2.88
N ASP A 106 21.02 -6.85 -2.67
CA ASP A 106 20.71 -8.21 -2.21
C ASP A 106 20.90 -9.21 -3.35
N LEU A 107 20.39 -8.91 -4.55
CA LEU A 107 20.51 -9.75 -5.76
C LEU A 107 21.96 -10.05 -6.14
N ILE A 108 22.86 -9.06 -6.01
CA ILE A 108 24.29 -9.24 -6.33
C ILE A 108 25.04 -10.01 -5.27
N GLY A 109 24.37 -10.37 -4.16
CA GLY A 109 24.95 -11.12 -3.08
C GLY A 109 25.89 -10.32 -2.19
N TYR A 110 25.71 -9.00 -2.07
CA TYR A 110 26.58 -8.19 -1.23
C TYR A 110 26.60 -8.72 0.21
N ASP A 111 27.82 -8.90 0.72
CA ASP A 111 28.15 -9.23 2.10
C ASP A 111 29.13 -8.20 2.65
N LEU A 112 28.97 -7.84 3.92
CA LEU A 112 29.79 -6.80 4.53
C LEU A 112 31.28 -7.18 4.61
N LEU A 113 31.59 -8.47 4.73
CA LEU A 113 32.97 -8.96 4.86
C LEU A 113 33.58 -9.30 3.50
N ASN A 114 32.80 -9.93 2.62
CA ASN A 114 33.28 -10.46 1.34
C ASN A 114 32.95 -9.56 0.14
N GLY A 115 32.22 -8.45 0.35
CA GLY A 115 31.75 -7.60 -0.73
C GLY A 115 30.80 -8.36 -1.66
N THR A 116 31.04 -8.30 -2.96
CA THR A 116 30.27 -9.05 -3.97
C THR A 116 30.98 -10.33 -4.41
N TYR A 117 31.94 -10.82 -3.62
CA TYR A 117 32.67 -12.03 -3.94
C TYR A 117 31.76 -13.24 -3.75
N ASP A 118 31.28 -13.76 -4.87
CA ASP A 118 30.44 -14.94 -4.96
C ASP A 118 31.17 -15.99 -5.80
N THR A 119 31.39 -17.18 -5.23
CA THR A 119 32.10 -18.27 -5.88
C THR A 119 31.33 -18.92 -7.03
N SER A 120 29.99 -18.84 -7.03
CA SER A 120 29.17 -19.30 -8.17
C SER A 120 29.02 -18.22 -9.24
N ALA A 121 29.17 -16.94 -8.85
CA ALA A 121 28.86 -15.76 -9.66
C ALA A 121 27.40 -15.71 -10.14
N GLU A 122 26.50 -16.43 -9.46
CA GLU A 122 25.07 -16.50 -9.77
C GLU A 122 24.27 -15.44 -9.00
N GLY A 123 24.87 -14.80 -7.99
CA GLY A 123 24.20 -13.82 -7.14
C GLY A 123 23.35 -14.51 -6.07
N LYS A 124 22.34 -13.81 -5.56
CA LYS A 124 21.36 -14.37 -4.62
C LYS A 124 19.97 -14.44 -5.24
N GLU A 125 19.26 -15.45 -4.79
CA GLU A 125 17.83 -15.60 -5.00
C GLU A 125 17.08 -14.76 -3.96
N ILE A 126 16.12 -13.98 -4.43
CA ILE A 126 15.17 -13.26 -3.58
C ILE A 126 13.80 -13.84 -3.86
N THR A 127 13.10 -14.22 -2.80
CA THR A 127 11.70 -14.62 -2.88
C THR A 127 10.84 -13.46 -2.42
N LEU A 128 9.92 -13.02 -3.28
CA LEU A 128 8.91 -12.03 -2.93
C LEU A 128 7.70 -12.70 -2.29
N THR A 129 6.91 -11.92 -1.55
CA THR A 129 5.68 -12.41 -0.88
C THR A 129 4.49 -12.51 -1.81
N ILE A 130 4.58 -11.91 -3.01
CA ILE A 130 3.49 -11.92 -3.98
C ILE A 130 3.22 -13.33 -4.51
N ASP A 131 1.95 -13.61 -4.80
CA ASP A 131 1.47 -14.77 -5.54
C ASP A 131 1.32 -14.37 -7.02
N ALA A 132 2.12 -14.96 -7.91
CA ALA A 132 2.14 -14.65 -9.33
C ALA A 132 0.75 -14.76 -9.99
N GLU A 133 -0.02 -15.80 -9.66
CA GLU A 133 -1.34 -16.07 -10.23
C GLU A 133 -2.42 -15.15 -9.65
N ALA A 134 -2.29 -14.74 -8.39
CA ALA A 134 -3.13 -13.69 -7.81
C ALA A 134 -2.92 -12.35 -8.52
N ASN A 135 -1.66 -12.01 -8.84
CA ASN A 135 -1.33 -10.80 -9.58
C ASN A 135 -1.84 -10.88 -11.03
N ARG A 136 -1.69 -12.03 -11.71
CA ARG A 136 -2.28 -12.26 -13.04
C ARG A 136 -3.79 -12.07 -13.01
N THR A 137 -4.47 -12.70 -12.04
CA THR A 137 -5.92 -12.55 -11.86
C THR A 137 -6.30 -11.08 -11.66
N ALA A 138 -5.59 -10.35 -10.80
CA ALA A 138 -5.85 -8.92 -10.58
C ALA A 138 -5.67 -8.09 -11.87
N TYR A 139 -4.59 -8.33 -12.62
CA TYR A 139 -4.31 -7.65 -13.88
C TYR A 139 -5.41 -7.86 -14.93
N GLU A 140 -5.80 -9.12 -15.15
CA GLU A 140 -6.88 -9.47 -16.09
C GLU A 140 -8.22 -8.83 -15.68
N ARG A 141 -8.53 -8.83 -14.38
CA ARG A 141 -9.78 -8.30 -13.84
C ARG A 141 -9.86 -6.78 -13.83
N LEU A 142 -8.72 -6.07 -13.86
CA LEU A 142 -8.69 -4.64 -14.17
C LEU A 142 -9.02 -4.37 -15.65
N SER A 143 -8.85 -5.36 -16.53
CA SER A 143 -9.33 -5.37 -17.92
C SER A 143 -8.94 -4.10 -18.71
N GLY A 144 -7.67 -3.70 -18.59
CA GLY A 144 -7.11 -2.54 -19.30
C GLY A 144 -7.48 -1.17 -18.72
N LYS A 145 -8.27 -1.10 -17.64
CA LYS A 145 -8.54 0.17 -16.94
C LYS A 145 -7.35 0.58 -16.09
N THR A 146 -7.09 1.88 -15.95
CA THR A 146 -6.16 2.43 -14.97
C THR A 146 -6.66 2.15 -13.55
N GLY A 147 -5.83 1.55 -12.71
CA GLY A 147 -6.24 1.06 -11.40
C GLY A 147 -5.11 0.44 -10.59
N THR A 148 -5.46 -0.02 -9.39
CA THR A 148 -4.57 -0.81 -8.55
C THR A 148 -5.32 -1.81 -7.68
N VAL A 149 -4.67 -2.94 -7.41
CA VAL A 149 -5.13 -3.98 -6.49
C VAL A 149 -4.01 -4.29 -5.51
N GLY A 150 -4.31 -4.17 -4.22
CA GLY A 150 -3.44 -4.59 -3.13
C GLY A 150 -4.15 -5.61 -2.25
N VAL A 151 -3.46 -6.70 -1.89
CA VAL A 151 -3.91 -7.64 -0.86
C VAL A 151 -2.72 -7.98 0.01
N TYR A 152 -2.88 -7.90 1.32
CA TYR A 152 -1.85 -8.31 2.27
C TYR A 152 -2.41 -9.10 3.44
N ASN A 153 -1.57 -9.94 4.03
CA ASN A 153 -1.87 -10.65 5.25
C ASN A 153 -1.73 -9.69 6.44
N TYR A 154 -2.84 -9.35 7.12
CA TYR A 154 -2.84 -8.36 8.20
C TYR A 154 -2.23 -8.87 9.51
N LYS A 155 -1.81 -10.15 9.60
CA LYS A 155 -1.07 -10.71 10.74
C LYS A 155 0.45 -10.76 10.49
N THR A 156 0.87 -11.00 9.26
CA THR A 156 2.30 -11.18 8.91
C THR A 156 2.92 -9.97 8.17
N GLY A 157 2.08 -9.12 7.59
CA GLY A 157 2.49 -8.01 6.73
C GLY A 157 2.78 -8.39 5.29
N GLU A 158 2.68 -9.67 4.92
CA GLU A 158 3.03 -10.14 3.57
C GLU A 158 2.06 -9.60 2.53
N ILE A 159 2.56 -8.81 1.57
CA ILE A 159 1.77 -8.39 0.41
C ILE A 159 1.71 -9.55 -0.57
N LEU A 160 0.50 -10.06 -0.81
CA LEU A 160 0.25 -11.22 -1.66
C LEU A 160 -0.14 -10.81 -3.09
N CYS A 161 -0.73 -9.64 -3.24
CA CYS A 161 -1.06 -9.05 -4.53
C CYS A 161 -0.68 -7.58 -4.54
N MET A 162 0.05 -7.14 -5.57
CA MET A 162 0.38 -5.74 -5.81
C MET A 162 0.40 -5.47 -7.32
N VAL A 163 -0.74 -5.05 -7.85
CA VAL A 163 -0.90 -4.74 -9.27
C VAL A 163 -1.21 -3.26 -9.46
N SER A 164 -0.58 -2.66 -10.47
CA SER A 164 -0.85 -1.30 -10.94
C SER A 164 -1.08 -1.33 -12.44
N THR A 165 -2.06 -0.57 -12.91
CA THR A 165 -2.31 -0.36 -14.35
C THR A 165 -2.45 1.13 -14.65
N PRO A 166 -2.03 1.61 -15.84
CA PRO A 166 -1.51 0.85 -16.97
C PRO A 166 -0.15 0.19 -16.67
N ALA A 167 0.04 -1.01 -17.22
CA ALA A 167 1.27 -1.78 -17.12
C ALA A 167 1.81 -2.08 -18.52
N PHE A 168 3.08 -2.46 -18.59
CA PHE A 168 3.77 -2.74 -19.83
C PHE A 168 4.51 -4.06 -19.75
N ASP A 169 4.82 -4.62 -20.93
CA ASP A 169 5.67 -5.80 -21.02
C ASP A 169 7.13 -5.33 -21.11
N PRO A 170 7.98 -5.63 -20.12
CA PRO A 170 9.37 -5.18 -20.10
C PRO A 170 10.25 -5.79 -21.20
N GLU A 171 9.78 -6.83 -21.92
CA GLU A 171 10.50 -7.39 -23.08
C GLU A 171 10.16 -6.71 -24.41
N LEU A 172 9.12 -5.88 -24.45
CA LEU A 172 8.70 -5.18 -25.65
C LEU A 172 9.22 -3.74 -25.67
N ASP A 173 9.47 -3.22 -26.87
CA ASP A 173 9.83 -1.81 -27.05
C ASP A 173 8.65 -0.92 -26.62
N GLN A 174 8.93 0.00 -25.70
CA GLN A 174 7.97 0.97 -25.18
C GLN A 174 8.03 2.31 -25.93
N SER A 175 8.89 2.44 -26.95
CA SER A 175 8.99 3.64 -27.76
C SER A 175 7.64 3.95 -28.43
N GLY A 176 7.13 5.16 -28.19
CA GLY A 176 5.83 5.60 -28.70
C GLY A 176 4.60 5.29 -27.83
N ASN A 177 4.79 4.74 -26.62
CA ASN A 177 3.68 4.54 -25.67
C ASN A 177 3.31 5.86 -24.97
N ASP A 178 2.63 6.74 -25.68
CA ASP A 178 2.26 8.10 -25.25
C ASP A 178 0.87 8.13 -24.59
N SER A 179 0.61 7.18 -23.68
CA SER A 179 -0.72 6.92 -23.11
C SER A 179 -1.23 8.01 -22.14
N GLY A 180 -0.49 9.10 -21.95
CA GLY A 180 -0.85 10.22 -21.05
C GLY A 180 -0.73 9.92 -19.55
N ASP A 181 -0.96 8.66 -19.14
CA ASP A 181 -0.67 8.13 -17.80
C ASP A 181 0.69 7.38 -17.84
N SER A 182 1.54 7.57 -16.83
CA SER A 182 2.88 6.94 -16.82
C SER A 182 2.79 5.44 -16.56
N ILE A 183 3.08 4.62 -17.58
CA ILE A 183 3.15 3.15 -17.51
C ILE A 183 4.15 2.64 -16.46
N TYR A 184 5.11 3.47 -16.04
CA TYR A 184 6.12 3.13 -15.02
C TYR A 184 5.67 3.45 -13.60
N PHE A 185 4.59 4.23 -13.44
CA PHE A 185 4.12 4.70 -12.15
C PHE A 185 3.34 3.60 -11.42
N ASN A 186 3.75 3.30 -10.19
CA ASN A 186 3.07 2.34 -9.34
C ASN A 186 1.98 3.04 -8.52
N ASN A 187 0.72 2.98 -8.97
CA ASN A 187 -0.43 3.59 -8.31
C ASN A 187 -0.59 3.11 -6.84
N PHE A 188 -0.21 1.88 -6.52
CA PHE A 188 -0.31 1.33 -5.17
C PHE A 188 0.64 2.02 -4.18
N LEU A 189 1.91 2.20 -4.59
CA LEU A 189 2.97 2.72 -3.72
C LEU A 189 3.15 4.24 -3.85
N GLN A 190 3.03 4.78 -5.06
CA GLN A 190 3.36 6.17 -5.38
C GLN A 190 2.11 7.04 -5.59
N GLY A 191 0.95 6.43 -5.79
CA GLY A 191 -0.30 7.15 -5.98
C GLY A 191 -0.83 7.79 -4.70
N ALA A 192 -1.54 8.91 -4.88
CA ALA A 192 -2.45 9.47 -3.91
C ALA A 192 -3.73 9.85 -4.65
N MET A 193 -4.86 9.38 -4.15
CA MET A 193 -6.15 9.46 -4.82
C MET A 193 -7.23 9.91 -3.84
N THR A 194 -8.27 10.57 -4.34
CA THR A 194 -9.42 10.97 -3.52
C THR A 194 -10.11 9.71 -2.97
N PRO A 195 -10.20 9.51 -1.64
CA PRO A 195 -10.72 8.27 -1.06
C PRO A 195 -12.23 8.09 -1.23
N GLY A 196 -12.95 9.20 -1.37
CA GLY A 196 -14.41 9.22 -1.34
C GLY A 196 -14.96 8.49 -0.12
N SER A 197 -16.10 7.81 -0.30
CA SER A 197 -16.83 7.16 0.82
C SER A 197 -16.06 6.08 1.59
N THR A 198 -14.86 5.65 1.17
CA THR A 198 -14.00 4.79 2.01
C THR A 198 -13.51 5.54 3.26
N PHE A 199 -13.30 6.86 3.16
CA PHE A 199 -12.86 7.71 4.27
C PHE A 199 -13.89 7.80 5.42
N LYS A 200 -15.15 7.49 5.15
CA LYS A 200 -16.20 7.41 6.19
C LYS A 200 -15.86 6.41 7.29
N LEU A 201 -15.00 5.42 7.04
CA LEU A 201 -14.48 4.54 8.09
C LEU A 201 -13.60 5.29 9.09
N VAL A 202 -12.83 6.30 8.65
CA VAL A 202 -12.04 7.18 9.52
C VAL A 202 -12.96 8.12 10.29
N THR A 203 -13.95 8.73 9.62
CA THR A 203 -14.95 9.58 10.27
C THR A 203 -15.77 8.81 11.32
N ALA A 204 -16.15 7.56 11.02
CA ALA A 204 -16.83 6.68 11.97
C ALA A 204 -15.93 6.35 13.17
N ALA A 205 -14.66 5.98 12.93
CA ALA A 205 -13.68 5.77 14.01
C ALA A 205 -13.54 7.00 14.90
N SER A 206 -13.44 8.19 14.28
CA SER A 206 -13.32 9.45 14.99
C SER A 206 -14.54 9.75 15.84
N ALA A 207 -15.76 9.50 15.34
CA ALA A 207 -16.99 9.64 16.11
C ALA A 207 -17.03 8.71 17.33
N LEU A 208 -16.61 7.45 17.16
CA LEU A 208 -16.54 6.46 18.22
C LEU A 208 -15.50 6.82 19.30
N GLU A 209 -14.34 7.38 18.92
CA GLU A 209 -13.27 7.73 19.86
C GLU A 209 -13.42 9.12 20.51
N SER A 210 -14.14 10.04 19.87
CA SER A 210 -14.32 11.42 20.37
C SER A 210 -15.50 11.61 21.32
N GLY A 211 -16.24 10.55 21.63
CA GLY A 211 -17.37 10.58 22.56
C GLY A 211 -18.66 11.15 21.96
N VAL A 212 -18.79 11.18 20.62
CA VAL A 212 -20.07 11.46 19.96
C VAL A 212 -21.06 10.36 20.31
N ASP A 213 -22.27 10.73 20.73
CA ASP A 213 -23.35 9.78 21.02
C ASP A 213 -23.93 9.19 19.72
N VAL A 214 -23.23 8.21 19.17
CA VAL A 214 -23.61 7.51 17.93
C VAL A 214 -24.87 6.67 18.07
N ASP A 215 -25.24 6.26 19.29
CA ASP A 215 -26.41 5.43 19.56
C ASP A 215 -27.72 6.22 19.37
N SER A 216 -27.73 7.48 19.82
CA SER A 216 -28.86 8.39 19.61
C SER A 216 -28.83 9.07 18.24
N PHE A 217 -27.72 9.00 17.50
CA PHE A 217 -27.58 9.64 16.19
C PHE A 217 -28.67 9.20 15.20
N ARG A 218 -29.46 10.16 14.72
CA ARG A 218 -30.41 9.99 13.62
C ARG A 218 -30.27 11.11 12.60
N PHE A 219 -30.48 10.76 11.34
CA PHE A 219 -30.45 11.71 10.23
C PHE A 219 -31.49 11.33 9.18
N THR A 220 -32.28 12.30 8.72
CA THR A 220 -33.20 12.11 7.59
C THR A 220 -32.52 12.58 6.31
N CYS A 221 -32.32 11.66 5.38
CA CYS A 221 -31.67 11.91 4.11
C CYS A 221 -32.68 12.04 2.97
N ASP A 222 -32.84 13.26 2.47
CA ASP A 222 -33.74 13.59 1.35
C ASP A 222 -33.05 13.47 -0.02
N GLY A 223 -31.87 12.84 -0.07
CA GLY A 223 -31.03 12.73 -1.26
C GLY A 223 -30.20 13.99 -1.51
N LYS A 224 -30.78 15.18 -1.36
CA LYS A 224 -30.05 16.46 -1.32
C LYS A 224 -30.32 17.14 0.00
N ASN A 225 -29.30 17.22 0.84
CA ASN A 225 -29.45 17.75 2.19
C ASN A 225 -28.81 19.13 2.23
N ARG A 226 -29.66 20.16 2.23
CA ARG A 226 -29.21 21.55 2.25
C ARG A 226 -28.64 21.88 3.62
N TYR A 227 -27.43 22.43 3.64
CA TYR A 227 -26.79 22.92 4.84
C TYR A 227 -26.22 24.31 4.56
N ASN A 228 -26.64 25.30 5.34
CA ASN A 228 -26.44 26.71 5.01
C ASN A 228 -26.94 27.02 3.57
N LYS A 229 -26.04 27.44 2.67
CA LYS A 229 -26.37 27.83 1.30
C LYS A 229 -26.09 26.73 0.26
N ASP A 230 -25.46 25.63 0.68
CA ASP A 230 -24.96 24.58 -0.20
C ASP A 230 -25.61 23.23 0.09
N ASP A 231 -25.50 22.29 -0.85
CA ASP A 231 -26.11 20.97 -0.76
C ASP A 231 -25.05 19.89 -0.52
N ILE A 232 -25.33 18.96 0.40
CA ILE A 232 -24.61 17.68 0.51
C ILE A 232 -25.46 16.61 -0.18
N THR A 233 -24.99 16.21 -1.37
CA THR A 233 -25.75 15.32 -2.27
C THR A 233 -25.41 13.86 -2.03
N CYS A 234 -26.43 13.00 -2.04
CA CYS A 234 -26.35 11.55 -2.08
C CYS A 234 -26.84 11.04 -3.44
N THR A 235 -26.48 9.81 -3.79
CA THR A 235 -26.95 9.14 -5.01
C THR A 235 -28.47 8.92 -5.02
N SER A 236 -29.09 8.81 -3.84
CA SER A 236 -30.54 8.72 -3.67
C SER A 236 -30.97 9.23 -2.29
N ALA A 237 -32.28 9.37 -2.08
CA ALA A 237 -32.84 9.59 -0.75
C ALA A 237 -32.82 8.28 0.04
N HIS A 238 -32.28 8.32 1.26
CA HIS A 238 -32.15 7.13 2.11
C HIS A 238 -33.18 7.09 3.25
N GLY A 239 -34.01 8.13 3.40
CA GLY A 239 -34.93 8.27 4.52
C GLY A 239 -34.20 8.47 5.84
N THR A 240 -34.84 8.13 6.95
CA THR A 240 -34.22 8.23 8.28
C THR A 240 -33.28 7.06 8.54
N VAL A 241 -32.00 7.38 8.76
CA VAL A 241 -30.93 6.41 9.05
C VAL A 241 -30.33 6.68 10.43
N ASN A 242 -29.95 5.60 11.12
CA ASN A 242 -29.05 5.66 12.27
C ASN A 242 -27.57 5.57 11.83
N PHE A 243 -26.63 5.62 12.79
CA PHE A 243 -25.19 5.57 12.52
C PHE A 243 -24.76 4.37 11.66
N ARG A 244 -25.18 3.15 12.03
CA ARG A 244 -24.84 1.91 11.30
C ARG A 244 -25.47 1.86 9.91
N GLN A 245 -26.74 2.25 9.79
CA GLN A 245 -27.47 2.31 8.52
C GLN A 245 -26.86 3.34 7.58
N ALA A 246 -26.46 4.51 8.11
CA ALA A 246 -25.83 5.57 7.34
C ALA A 246 -24.54 5.09 6.67
N LEU A 247 -23.74 4.25 7.33
CA LEU A 247 -22.52 3.70 6.72
C LEU A 247 -22.86 2.67 5.64
N ALA A 248 -23.83 1.80 5.91
CA ALA A 248 -24.27 0.76 4.98
C ALA A 248 -24.76 1.34 3.65
N VAL A 249 -25.71 2.27 3.71
CA VAL A 249 -26.21 2.96 2.50
C VAL A 249 -25.28 4.09 2.04
N SER A 250 -24.14 4.27 2.71
CA SER A 250 -23.12 5.27 2.39
C SER A 250 -23.67 6.71 2.30
N CYS A 251 -24.56 7.10 3.21
CA CYS A 251 -25.23 8.41 3.18
C CYS A 251 -24.25 9.58 3.40
N ASN A 252 -24.04 10.42 2.38
CA ASN A 252 -23.19 11.61 2.45
C ASN A 252 -23.72 12.65 3.43
N GLY A 253 -25.04 12.89 3.46
CA GLY A 253 -25.65 13.87 4.37
C GLY A 253 -25.44 13.53 5.85
N ALA A 254 -25.63 12.25 6.21
CA ALA A 254 -25.42 11.76 7.57
C ALA A 254 -23.95 11.84 7.98
N PHE A 255 -23.02 11.42 7.13
CA PHE A 255 -21.58 11.50 7.44
C PHE A 255 -21.04 12.92 7.41
N GLY A 256 -21.60 13.80 6.57
CA GLY A 256 -21.32 15.23 6.64
C GLY A 256 -21.76 15.83 7.98
N LYS A 257 -22.93 15.43 8.50
CA LYS A 257 -23.36 15.81 9.85
C LYS A 257 -22.43 15.27 10.94
N LEU A 258 -22.07 13.99 10.88
CA LEU A 258 -21.12 13.38 11.82
C LEU A 258 -19.76 14.08 11.79
N ALA A 259 -19.24 14.43 10.61
CA ALA A 259 -17.98 15.15 10.48
C ALA A 259 -17.99 16.49 11.22
N ARG A 260 -19.12 17.21 11.21
CA ARG A 260 -19.30 18.45 11.95
C ARG A 260 -19.42 18.23 13.46
N GLU A 261 -20.11 17.18 13.88
CA GLU A 261 -20.24 16.81 15.31
C GLU A 261 -18.89 16.35 15.90
N VAL A 262 -18.10 15.62 15.13
CA VAL A 262 -16.73 15.23 15.46
C VAL A 262 -15.80 16.44 15.50
N GLY A 263 -15.91 17.32 14.51
CA GLY A 263 -15.10 18.53 14.36
C GLY A 263 -13.74 18.28 13.68
N ALA A 264 -13.21 19.34 13.07
CA ALA A 264 -11.98 19.30 12.27
C ALA A 264 -10.74 18.81 13.04
N ALA A 265 -10.58 19.24 14.30
CA ALA A 265 -9.44 18.84 15.12
C ALA A 265 -9.40 17.32 15.39
N ASN A 266 -10.55 16.71 15.69
CA ASN A 266 -10.65 15.27 15.94
C ASN A 266 -10.49 14.46 14.64
N LEU A 267 -11.06 14.93 13.53
CA LEU A 267 -10.84 14.30 12.21
C LEU A 267 -9.36 14.33 11.82
N SER A 268 -8.69 15.47 11.99
CA SER A 268 -7.25 15.62 11.74
C SER A 268 -6.43 14.67 12.61
N THR A 269 -6.71 14.65 13.92
CA THR A 269 -6.01 13.78 14.88
C THR A 269 -6.19 12.30 14.54
N THR A 270 -7.43 11.89 14.24
CA THR A 270 -7.75 10.50 13.89
C THR A 270 -7.06 10.10 12.60
N THR A 271 -7.13 10.95 11.56
CA THR A 271 -6.51 10.70 10.25
C THR A 271 -4.99 10.53 10.35
N GLN A 272 -4.33 11.32 11.20
CA GLN A 272 -2.90 11.18 11.49
C GLN A 272 -2.60 9.91 12.31
N LYS A 273 -3.43 9.60 13.31
CA LYS A 273 -3.30 8.43 14.18
C LYS A 273 -3.42 7.14 13.37
N VAL A 274 -4.37 7.07 12.44
CA VAL A 274 -4.58 5.92 11.55
C VAL A 274 -3.59 5.86 10.37
N GLY A 275 -2.50 6.63 10.41
CA GLY A 275 -1.37 6.50 9.50
C GLY A 275 -1.60 7.01 8.07
N LEU A 276 -2.72 7.66 7.75
CA LEU A 276 -3.05 8.06 6.37
C LEU A 276 -2.25 9.28 5.88
N THR A 277 -1.65 10.06 6.78
CA THR A 277 -0.88 11.28 6.45
C THR A 277 0.64 11.05 6.41
N LYS A 278 1.10 9.80 6.57
CA LYS A 278 2.53 9.44 6.60
C LYS A 278 2.82 8.36 5.56
N SER A 279 4.04 8.35 5.05
CA SER A 279 4.52 7.25 4.22
C SER A 279 4.55 5.95 5.02
N VAL A 280 4.03 4.89 4.41
CA VAL A 280 4.21 3.52 4.88
C VAL A 280 5.55 3.01 4.35
N ASP A 281 6.26 2.24 5.17
CA ASP A 281 7.52 1.59 4.78
C ASP A 281 7.25 0.14 4.34
N VAL A 282 7.58 -0.17 3.09
CA VAL A 282 7.50 -1.51 2.51
C VAL A 282 8.93 -1.94 2.14
N ASP A 283 9.62 -2.60 3.07
CA ASP A 283 11.02 -3.05 2.91
C ASP A 283 11.97 -1.97 2.33
N GLY A 284 11.87 -0.75 2.87
CA GLY A 284 12.66 0.41 2.47
C GLY A 284 12.02 1.28 1.38
N ILE A 285 10.97 0.82 0.70
CA ILE A 285 10.17 1.66 -0.19
C ILE A 285 9.24 2.52 0.66
N LYS A 286 9.33 3.85 0.51
CA LYS A 286 8.41 4.79 1.17
C LYS A 286 7.25 5.09 0.24
N THR A 287 6.03 4.80 0.68
CA THR A 287 4.83 5.15 -0.10
C THR A 287 4.65 6.66 -0.15
N GLN A 288 3.89 7.14 -1.13
CA GLN A 288 3.40 8.51 -1.10
C GLN A 288 2.55 8.72 0.16
N ALA A 289 2.76 9.85 0.84
CA ALA A 289 1.93 10.23 1.98
C ALA A 289 0.61 10.84 1.48
N GLY A 290 -0.50 10.54 2.18
CA GLY A 290 -1.77 11.22 1.95
C GLY A 290 -1.76 12.65 2.47
N SER A 291 -2.73 13.44 2.01
CA SER A 291 -2.93 14.84 2.37
C SER A 291 -4.42 15.07 2.63
N PHE A 292 -4.76 15.77 3.70
CA PHE A 292 -6.16 16.01 4.09
C PHE A 292 -6.29 17.41 4.65
N THR A 293 -7.41 18.07 4.34
CA THR A 293 -7.71 19.43 4.83
C THR A 293 -9.06 19.43 5.52
N PHE A 294 -9.10 19.82 6.80
CA PHE A 294 -10.33 19.90 7.58
C PHE A 294 -10.58 21.36 7.98
N PRO A 295 -11.32 22.15 7.18
CA PRO A 295 -11.53 23.57 7.46
C PRO A 295 -12.49 23.77 8.65
N GLU A 296 -12.02 24.46 9.70
CA GLU A 296 -12.81 24.77 10.89
C GLU A 296 -13.87 25.88 10.65
N ASP A 297 -13.59 26.79 9.71
CA ASP A 297 -14.40 27.96 9.41
C ASP A 297 -15.44 27.73 8.31
N ASN A 298 -15.43 26.54 7.69
CA ASN A 298 -16.37 26.18 6.63
C ASN A 298 -16.95 24.78 6.85
N GLU A 299 -18.12 24.76 7.50
CA GLU A 299 -18.83 23.52 7.84
C GLU A 299 -19.25 22.67 6.64
N VAL A 300 -19.51 23.28 5.47
CA VAL A 300 -19.86 22.55 4.25
C VAL A 300 -18.61 21.83 3.72
N ASN A 301 -17.48 22.52 3.64
CA ASN A 301 -16.22 21.91 3.22
C ASN A 301 -15.75 20.86 4.24
N LEU A 302 -15.94 21.09 5.54
CA LEU A 302 -15.68 20.08 6.57
C LEU A 302 -16.53 18.84 6.38
N SER A 303 -17.78 19.01 5.94
CA SER A 303 -18.67 17.88 5.63
C SER A 303 -18.17 17.09 4.43
N TRP A 304 -17.69 17.77 3.37
CA TRP A 304 -17.10 17.12 2.21
C TRP A 304 -15.77 16.43 2.54
N ALA A 305 -14.94 17.04 3.39
CA ALA A 305 -13.71 16.46 3.90
C ALA A 305 -13.99 15.20 4.74
N GLY A 306 -15.00 15.26 5.63
CA GLY A 306 -15.43 14.13 6.44
C GLY A 306 -16.07 12.97 5.66
N ILE A 307 -16.34 13.14 4.36
CA ILE A 307 -16.72 12.03 3.47
C ILE A 307 -15.63 11.64 2.47
N GLY A 308 -14.46 12.30 2.50
CA GLY A 308 -13.31 11.98 1.67
C GLY A 308 -13.30 12.62 0.27
N GLN A 309 -13.92 13.79 0.07
CA GLN A 309 -14.10 14.41 -1.26
C GLN A 309 -13.49 15.81 -1.42
N TYR A 310 -13.07 16.49 -0.35
CA TYR A 310 -12.60 17.89 -0.43
C TYR A 310 -11.20 17.96 -1.05
N ASP A 311 -10.16 18.27 -0.27
CA ASP A 311 -8.77 18.19 -0.70
C ASP A 311 -8.10 16.88 -0.24
N ASP A 312 -8.91 15.85 0.02
CA ASP A 312 -8.47 14.60 0.63
C ASP A 312 -7.80 13.70 -0.41
N GLN A 313 -6.61 13.22 -0.10
CA GLN A 313 -5.80 12.34 -0.93
C GLN A 313 -5.23 11.24 -0.04
N VAL A 314 -5.46 9.98 -0.41
CA VAL A 314 -4.92 8.82 0.31
C VAL A 314 -4.10 7.94 -0.62
N ASN A 315 -3.01 7.40 -0.11
CA ASN A 315 -2.29 6.33 -0.78
C ASN A 315 -3.02 4.97 -0.59
N PRO A 316 -3.19 4.14 -1.64
CA PRO A 316 -3.88 2.85 -1.53
C PRO A 316 -3.24 1.88 -0.54
N CYS A 317 -1.90 1.81 -0.47
CA CYS A 317 -1.21 0.96 0.50
C CYS A 317 -1.53 1.39 1.94
N ALA A 318 -1.54 2.69 2.24
CA ALA A 318 -1.94 3.20 3.56
C ALA A 318 -3.39 2.85 3.91
N MET A 319 -4.32 2.95 2.95
CA MET A 319 -5.72 2.55 3.15
C MET A 319 -5.86 1.04 3.39
N MET A 320 -5.12 0.21 2.66
CA MET A 320 -5.07 -1.25 2.89
C MET A 320 -4.56 -1.59 4.30
N VAL A 321 -3.50 -0.90 4.75
CA VAL A 321 -2.95 -1.07 6.10
C VAL A 321 -3.99 -0.67 7.16
N TYR A 322 -4.76 0.39 6.92
CA TYR A 322 -5.87 0.76 7.81
C TYR A 322 -6.98 -0.32 7.85
N MET A 323 -7.30 -0.97 6.72
CA MET A 323 -8.24 -2.10 6.74
C MET A 323 -7.72 -3.27 7.56
N GLY A 324 -6.41 -3.55 7.47
CA GLY A 324 -5.79 -4.56 8.33
C GLY A 324 -5.75 -4.17 9.80
N ALA A 325 -5.65 -2.87 10.13
CA ALA A 325 -5.81 -2.39 11.51
C ALA A 325 -7.21 -2.72 12.05
N ILE A 326 -8.27 -2.41 11.29
CA ILE A 326 -9.64 -2.73 11.68
C ILE A 326 -9.82 -4.25 11.87
N ALA A 327 -9.27 -5.06 10.96
CA ALA A 327 -9.31 -6.51 11.06
C ALA A 327 -8.54 -7.06 12.27
N ASN A 328 -7.44 -6.40 12.64
CA ASN A 328 -6.51 -6.83 13.67
C ASN A 328 -6.70 -6.10 15.01
N GLY A 329 -7.95 -5.77 15.36
CA GLY A 329 -8.27 -5.20 16.68
C GLY A 329 -7.68 -3.81 16.93
N GLY A 330 -7.43 -3.04 15.87
CA GLY A 330 -6.92 -1.67 15.94
C GLY A 330 -5.41 -1.52 15.73
N GLU A 331 -4.67 -2.62 15.61
CA GLU A 331 -3.21 -2.60 15.44
C GLU A 331 -2.78 -3.08 14.04
N PRO A 332 -2.34 -2.19 13.14
CA PRO A 332 -1.80 -2.62 11.86
C PRO A 332 -0.42 -3.23 11.97
N VAL A 333 -0.15 -4.12 11.02
CA VAL A 333 1.16 -4.72 10.79
C VAL A 333 1.84 -4.04 9.60
N GLN A 334 3.14 -3.78 9.72
CA GLN A 334 3.96 -3.21 8.67
C GLN A 334 3.97 -4.13 7.43
N PRO A 335 3.57 -3.64 6.25
CA PRO A 335 3.62 -4.42 5.03
C PRO A 335 5.06 -4.71 4.58
N LYS A 336 5.27 -5.86 3.94
CA LYS A 336 6.55 -6.32 3.39
C LYS A 336 6.33 -7.05 2.05
N LEU A 337 7.32 -6.95 1.17
CA LEU A 337 7.39 -7.61 -0.13
C LEU A 337 8.47 -8.69 -0.18
N MET A 338 9.51 -8.63 0.67
CA MET A 338 10.53 -9.66 0.76
C MET A 338 10.10 -10.77 1.73
N LYS A 339 10.09 -12.01 1.24
CA LYS A 339 9.91 -13.19 2.09
C LYS A 339 11.21 -13.38 2.89
N SER A 340 11.09 -13.46 4.22
CA SER A 340 12.28 -13.65 5.06
C SER A 340 12.85 -15.05 4.84
N SER A 341 14.12 -15.13 4.47
CA SER A 341 14.83 -16.40 4.19
C SER A 341 15.22 -17.17 5.46
N SER A 342 14.93 -16.64 6.66
CA SER A 342 15.34 -17.28 7.90
C SER A 342 14.28 -18.27 8.39
N PHE A 343 14.66 -19.53 8.58
CA PHE A 343 13.86 -20.54 9.28
C PHE A 343 13.37 -20.08 10.67
N LEU A 344 14.05 -19.10 11.30
CA LEU A 344 13.67 -18.46 12.57
C LEU A 344 12.53 -17.42 12.44
N SER A 345 12.06 -17.14 11.22
CA SER A 345 10.96 -16.20 10.95
C SER A 345 9.63 -16.89 10.68
N ALA A 346 9.63 -18.21 10.46
CA ALA A 346 8.42 -19.02 10.39
C ALA A 346 7.68 -18.92 11.74
N GLY A 347 6.50 -18.28 11.73
CA GLY A 347 5.65 -18.10 12.92
C GLY A 347 5.85 -16.80 13.70
N LYS A 348 6.65 -15.83 13.23
CA LYS A 348 6.69 -14.50 13.86
C LYS A 348 5.51 -13.63 13.37
N SER A 349 4.73 -13.12 14.32
CA SER A 349 3.80 -12.01 14.09
C SER A 349 4.56 -10.87 13.39
N GLY A 350 3.93 -10.25 12.40
CA GLY A 350 4.56 -9.14 11.69
C GLY A 350 4.85 -7.95 12.62
N LYS A 351 5.64 -6.99 12.13
CA LYS A 351 6.03 -5.83 12.93
C LYS A 351 4.82 -4.90 13.13
N SER A 352 4.31 -4.80 14.37
CA SER A 352 3.25 -3.85 14.71
C SER A 352 3.70 -2.40 14.45
N LEU A 353 2.78 -1.59 13.94
CA LEU A 353 2.94 -0.15 13.76
C LEU A 353 2.36 0.67 14.93
N GLY A 354 1.95 -0.02 16.01
CA GLY A 354 1.29 0.58 17.17
C GLY A 354 -0.24 0.59 17.03
N GLU A 355 -0.92 1.15 18.03
CA GLU A 355 -2.38 1.22 18.05
C GLU A 355 -2.89 2.41 17.20
N TYR A 356 -3.70 2.12 16.18
CA TYR A 356 -4.36 3.12 15.34
C TYR A 356 -5.71 3.53 15.92
N ILE A 357 -6.49 2.56 16.39
CA ILE A 357 -7.79 2.74 17.04
C ILE A 357 -7.93 1.74 18.19
N SER A 358 -8.83 2.00 19.13
CA SER A 358 -9.11 1.03 20.20
C SER A 358 -9.70 -0.28 19.64
N SER A 359 -9.54 -1.38 20.39
CA SER A 359 -10.17 -2.66 20.05
C SER A 359 -11.69 -2.56 19.93
N GLU A 360 -12.33 -1.78 20.79
CA GLU A 360 -13.77 -1.56 20.80
C GLU A 360 -14.22 -0.81 19.55
N THR A 361 -13.46 0.23 19.14
CA THR A 361 -13.70 0.95 17.88
C THR A 361 -13.52 0.01 16.69
N ALA A 362 -12.47 -0.82 16.70
CA ALA A 362 -12.21 -1.78 15.63
C ALA A 362 -13.37 -2.79 15.50
N ASP A 363 -13.82 -3.41 16.58
CA ASP A 363 -14.92 -4.36 16.57
C ASP A 363 -16.25 -3.73 16.12
N GLU A 364 -16.51 -2.49 16.52
CA GLU A 364 -17.67 -1.75 16.05
C GLU A 364 -17.61 -1.49 14.54
N LEU A 365 -16.46 -1.06 14.02
CA LEU A 365 -16.25 -0.89 12.58
C LEU A 365 -16.34 -2.22 11.82
N ARG A 366 -15.81 -3.33 12.36
CA ARG A 366 -15.98 -4.67 11.79
C ARG A 366 -17.47 -4.99 11.64
N SER A 367 -18.25 -4.84 12.72
CA SER A 367 -19.69 -5.05 12.68
C SER A 367 -20.41 -4.18 11.64
N MET A 368 -20.07 -2.90 11.56
CA MET A 368 -20.62 -1.99 10.55
C MET A 368 -20.22 -2.40 9.12
N MET A 369 -18.96 -2.77 8.88
CA MET A 369 -18.46 -3.21 7.56
C MET A 369 -19.10 -4.53 7.12
N LYS A 370 -19.35 -5.45 8.05
CA LYS A 370 -20.12 -6.67 7.77
C LYS A 370 -21.55 -6.33 7.38
N ASN A 371 -22.17 -5.38 8.09
CA ASN A 371 -23.51 -4.91 7.77
C ASN A 371 -23.59 -4.24 6.38
N ASN A 372 -22.56 -3.51 5.94
CA ASN A 372 -22.50 -2.97 4.58
C ASN A 372 -22.59 -4.09 3.52
N VAL A 373 -21.84 -5.18 3.72
CA VAL A 373 -21.87 -6.34 2.82
C VAL A 373 -23.25 -6.97 2.80
N LYS A 374 -23.84 -7.19 3.98
CA LYS A 374 -25.17 -7.80 4.12
C LYS A 374 -26.30 -6.98 3.47
N VAL A 375 -26.31 -5.67 3.70
CA VAL A 375 -27.44 -4.81 3.34
C VAL A 375 -27.31 -4.23 1.93
N THR A 376 -26.09 -3.95 1.48
CA THR A 376 -25.86 -3.14 0.27
C THR A 376 -25.17 -3.89 -0.84
N TYR A 377 -24.19 -4.74 -0.51
CA TYR A 377 -23.38 -5.43 -1.51
C TYR A 377 -23.91 -6.84 -1.83
N GLY A 378 -24.60 -7.49 -0.89
CA GLY A 378 -25.13 -8.84 -1.01
C GLY A 378 -24.05 -9.90 -0.75
N GLU A 379 -24.21 -10.65 0.35
CA GLU A 379 -23.24 -11.69 0.75
C GLU A 379 -23.06 -12.78 -0.32
N SER A 380 -24.13 -13.13 -1.05
CA SER A 380 -24.07 -14.12 -2.13
C SER A 380 -23.13 -13.73 -3.27
N ASN A 381 -22.88 -12.44 -3.46
CA ASN A 381 -21.95 -11.97 -4.49
C ASN A 381 -20.50 -12.29 -4.16
N PHE A 382 -20.19 -12.57 -2.89
CA PHE A 382 -18.86 -12.89 -2.36
C PHE A 382 -18.83 -14.29 -1.72
N TYR A 383 -19.54 -15.24 -2.32
CA TYR A 383 -19.59 -16.63 -1.84
C TYR A 383 -18.19 -17.20 -1.58
N GLY A 384 -18.02 -17.86 -0.43
CA GLY A 384 -16.75 -18.42 0.02
C GLY A 384 -15.88 -17.47 0.85
N LEU A 385 -16.26 -16.19 0.99
CA LEU A 385 -15.51 -15.19 1.73
C LEU A 385 -16.32 -14.64 2.91
N ASP A 386 -15.79 -14.71 4.13
CA ASP A 386 -16.35 -13.93 5.25
C ASP A 386 -15.90 -12.46 5.13
N LEU A 387 -16.57 -11.74 4.23
CA LEU A 387 -16.16 -10.41 3.79
C LEU A 387 -16.69 -9.29 4.69
N TYR A 388 -15.82 -8.32 4.96
CA TYR A 388 -16.08 -7.05 5.63
C TYR A 388 -15.56 -5.93 4.74
N ALA A 389 -16.44 -5.04 4.25
CA ALA A 389 -16.02 -4.09 3.23
C ALA A 389 -16.73 -2.74 3.28
N LYS A 390 -16.11 -1.77 2.59
CA LYS A 390 -16.68 -0.47 2.26
C LYS A 390 -16.38 -0.12 0.80
N SER A 391 -17.43 0.16 0.04
CA SER A 391 -17.32 0.78 -1.27
C SER A 391 -17.05 2.28 -1.16
N GLY A 392 -16.32 2.81 -2.13
CA GLY A 392 -16.18 4.24 -2.34
C GLY A 392 -16.46 4.61 -3.79
N THR A 393 -17.00 5.81 -3.95
CA THR A 393 -17.05 6.53 -5.20
C THR A 393 -16.51 7.92 -4.90
N ALA A 394 -15.48 8.34 -5.63
CA ALA A 394 -14.86 9.64 -5.48
C ALA A 394 -15.04 10.45 -6.77
N GLU A 395 -15.44 11.72 -6.64
CA GLU A 395 -15.72 12.59 -7.78
C GLU A 395 -14.45 13.37 -8.10
N THR A 396 -13.81 13.09 -9.23
CA THR A 396 -12.47 13.63 -9.54
C THR A 396 -12.51 14.76 -10.58
N GLY A 397 -13.70 15.33 -10.85
CA GLY A 397 -13.94 16.32 -11.91
C GLY A 397 -13.84 15.76 -13.35
N SER A 398 -13.13 14.65 -13.54
CA SER A 398 -12.97 13.93 -14.81
C SER A 398 -13.80 12.64 -14.90
N GLY A 399 -14.46 12.28 -13.81
CA GLY A 399 -15.32 11.11 -13.68
C GLY A 399 -15.46 10.68 -12.22
N GLU A 400 -15.87 9.44 -12.02
CA GLU A 400 -16.06 8.83 -10.71
C GLU A 400 -15.10 7.66 -10.54
N ASP A 401 -14.19 7.76 -9.56
CA ASP A 401 -13.28 6.68 -9.23
C ASP A 401 -13.96 5.63 -8.35
N GLY A 402 -13.80 4.37 -8.73
CA GLY A 402 -14.38 3.24 -8.01
C GLY A 402 -13.41 2.66 -6.99
N TRP A 403 -13.81 2.65 -5.72
CA TRP A 403 -13.06 2.03 -4.63
C TRP A 403 -13.80 0.85 -4.01
N PHE A 404 -13.05 -0.16 -3.60
CA PHE A 404 -13.53 -1.20 -2.71
C PHE A 404 -12.41 -1.61 -1.76
N VAL A 405 -12.65 -1.46 -0.45
CA VAL A 405 -11.66 -1.73 0.60
C VAL A 405 -12.28 -2.63 1.66
N GLY A 406 -11.45 -3.45 2.30
CA GLY A 406 -11.94 -4.35 3.33
C GLY A 406 -10.95 -5.41 3.74
N PHE A 407 -11.49 -6.46 4.36
CA PHE A 407 -10.76 -7.65 4.76
C PHE A 407 -11.70 -8.86 4.79
N ILE A 408 -11.10 -10.05 4.86
CA ILE A 408 -11.79 -11.29 5.19
C ILE A 408 -11.36 -11.75 6.58
N ASP A 409 -12.32 -12.26 7.34
CA ASP A 409 -12.07 -12.89 8.63
C ASP A 409 -11.92 -14.40 8.42
N ASN A 410 -10.69 -14.81 8.17
CA ASN A 410 -10.32 -16.20 7.93
C ASN A 410 -8.99 -16.46 8.64
N GLU A 411 -8.94 -17.46 9.52
CA GLU A 411 -7.76 -17.76 10.33
C GLU A 411 -6.56 -18.20 9.50
N ASP A 412 -6.79 -18.99 8.44
CA ASP A 412 -5.77 -19.47 7.52
C ASP A 412 -5.33 -18.37 6.55
N TYR A 413 -6.27 -17.50 6.18
CA TYR A 413 -6.08 -16.42 5.23
C TYR A 413 -6.54 -15.07 5.79
N PRO A 414 -5.83 -14.49 6.78
CA PRO A 414 -6.18 -13.19 7.35
C PRO A 414 -5.79 -12.07 6.38
N LEU A 415 -6.61 -11.82 5.36
CA LEU A 415 -6.31 -10.91 4.26
C LEU A 415 -7.10 -9.60 4.35
N ALA A 416 -6.39 -8.48 4.17
CA ALA A 416 -6.96 -7.16 3.98
C ALA A 416 -6.57 -6.64 2.60
N PHE A 417 -7.46 -5.85 1.97
CA PHE A 417 -7.33 -5.48 0.58
C PHE A 417 -7.77 -4.05 0.28
N VAL A 418 -7.29 -3.56 -0.86
CA VAL A 418 -7.68 -2.32 -1.50
C VAL A 418 -7.80 -2.54 -3.01
N VAL A 419 -8.86 -2.03 -3.60
CA VAL A 419 -9.00 -1.94 -5.05
C VAL A 419 -9.45 -0.53 -5.40
N TRP A 420 -8.74 0.09 -6.34
CA TRP A 420 -9.09 1.38 -6.92
C TRP A 420 -9.08 1.28 -8.45
N ILE A 421 -10.08 1.88 -9.08
CA ILE A 421 -10.22 1.93 -10.53
C ILE A 421 -10.58 3.36 -10.92
N LYS A 422 -9.67 4.02 -11.65
CA LYS A 422 -9.89 5.36 -12.22
C LYS A 422 -11.10 5.33 -13.13
N ASN A 423 -12.03 6.27 -12.95
CA ASN A 423 -13.29 6.31 -13.72
C ASN A 423 -14.07 4.98 -13.68
N GLY A 424 -13.94 4.23 -12.57
CA GLY A 424 -14.60 2.95 -12.34
C GLY A 424 -16.07 3.06 -11.95
N GLY A 425 -16.58 4.27 -11.68
CA GLY A 425 -17.95 4.53 -11.25
C GLY A 425 -18.24 3.98 -9.86
N THR A 426 -19.35 3.26 -9.70
CA THR A 426 -19.74 2.66 -8.42
C THR A 426 -18.75 1.57 -7.99
N GLY A 427 -17.96 1.85 -6.93
CA GLY A 427 -16.86 0.98 -6.52
C GLY A 427 -17.24 -0.46 -6.17
N TYR A 428 -18.40 -0.71 -5.57
CA TYR A 428 -18.85 -2.09 -5.36
C TYR A 428 -19.08 -2.84 -6.69
N ALA A 429 -19.64 -2.20 -7.71
CA ALA A 429 -19.95 -2.85 -8.98
C ALA A 429 -18.70 -3.08 -9.85
N SER A 430 -17.69 -2.21 -9.75
CA SER A 430 -16.46 -2.30 -10.54
C SER A 430 -15.32 -2.97 -9.78
N ALA A 431 -14.95 -2.45 -8.61
CA ALA A 431 -13.83 -2.91 -7.81
C ALA A 431 -14.17 -4.13 -6.91
N GLY A 432 -15.43 -4.30 -6.53
CA GLY A 432 -15.89 -5.46 -5.74
C GLY A 432 -15.62 -6.82 -6.38
N PRO A 433 -16.03 -7.07 -7.65
CA PRO A 433 -15.73 -8.31 -8.34
C PRO A 433 -14.23 -8.60 -8.49
N VAL A 434 -13.40 -7.55 -8.66
CA VAL A 434 -11.94 -7.69 -8.72
C VAL A 434 -11.41 -8.22 -7.39
N ALA A 435 -11.80 -7.58 -6.27
CA ALA A 435 -11.39 -8.02 -4.93
C ALA A 435 -11.79 -9.48 -4.67
N LYS A 436 -13.03 -9.85 -5.00
CA LYS A 436 -13.53 -11.22 -4.83
C LYS A 436 -12.67 -12.25 -5.54
N ASP A 437 -12.41 -12.03 -6.82
CA ASP A 437 -11.73 -13.03 -7.66
C ASP A 437 -10.26 -13.18 -7.25
N VAL A 438 -9.61 -12.07 -6.85
CA VAL A 438 -8.23 -12.09 -6.34
C VAL A 438 -8.15 -12.77 -4.97
N LEU A 439 -9.06 -12.49 -4.05
CA LEU A 439 -9.10 -13.15 -2.73
C LEU A 439 -9.33 -14.66 -2.88
N ASN A 440 -10.30 -15.07 -3.70
CA ASN A 440 -10.55 -16.48 -3.99
C ASN A 440 -9.34 -17.15 -4.64
N ARG A 441 -8.64 -16.46 -5.56
CA ARG A 441 -7.41 -16.97 -6.17
C ARG A 441 -6.35 -17.28 -5.11
N ILE A 442 -6.07 -16.32 -4.22
CA ILE A 442 -5.09 -16.50 -3.15
C ILE A 442 -5.44 -17.70 -2.27
N ILE A 443 -6.71 -17.84 -1.86
CA ILE A 443 -7.15 -18.96 -1.03
C ILE A 443 -6.96 -20.29 -1.79
N SER A 444 -7.42 -20.36 -3.04
CA SER A 444 -7.37 -21.60 -3.84
C SER A 444 -5.95 -22.08 -4.17
N ASN A 445 -5.02 -21.17 -4.40
CA ASN A 445 -3.64 -21.52 -4.75
C ASN A 445 -2.87 -22.07 -3.55
N ASN A 446 -3.06 -21.48 -2.37
CA ASN A 446 -2.39 -21.95 -1.16
C ASN A 446 -2.95 -23.28 -0.64
N ASP A 447 -4.21 -23.62 -0.95
CA ASP A 447 -4.79 -24.93 -0.63
C ASP A 447 -4.31 -26.06 -1.57
N SER A 448 -3.61 -25.72 -2.66
CA SER A 448 -3.12 -26.67 -3.68
C SER A 448 -1.67 -27.13 -3.48
N GLU A 449 -0.97 -26.57 -2.48
CA GLU A 449 0.36 -26.98 -2.00
C GLU A 449 0.27 -27.86 -0.75
#